data_AF-A0A1A8AYP5-F1
#
_entry.id   AF-A0A1A8AYP5-F1
#
_cell.length_a   1.000
_cell.length_b   1.000
_cell.length_c   1.000
_cell.angle_alpha   90.00
_cell.angle_beta   90.00
_cell.angle_gamma   90.00
#
_symmetry.space_group_name_H-M   'P 1'
#
loop_
_entity.id
_entity.type
_entity.pdbx_description
1 polymer ?
#
loop_
_entity_poly.entity_id
_entity_poly.type
_entity_poly.pdbx_seq_one_letter_code
_entity_poly.pdbx_strand_id
1 'polypeptide(L)'
;MLLPLFHLFTLSSLTEGQVLCSGVNCSSGMDCISINGDLQCADPCDHYSVLNDSWRSVDNTNNNPVHCDRNINWAGWYRFFLGQADARIPEKCIAELRCGTSAPLWITAPHPTQMYQIVTRSVCGAWSGSCCNYVSRPIQIKLCNGFYVYKLATPTGCYTAYCADLCFPNPEGFRASGQTQNSITLQWNKMDNISFVLQFNGTETSISAPTGVGPVTYTVSSLAAGTTYTFTLYSVSGSIRSSGVRITATIGYIVMLKVKLKLGDHLSVSQMEDVLSKVFRQRGLPPQFSLKVRSVKPGTQ
;
A
#
# COMPACT_ATOMS: atom_id res chain seq x y z
N MET A 1 54.23 10.78 40.23
CA MET A 1 53.35 11.39 39.20
C MET A 1 52.03 10.66 39.22
N LEU A 2 50.96 11.33 39.67
CA LEU A 2 49.59 10.82 39.65
C LEU A 2 49.02 10.89 38.24
N LEU A 3 48.32 9.85 37.80
CA LEU A 3 47.41 9.88 36.65
C LEU A 3 46.00 10.20 37.15
N PRO A 4 45.22 11.09 36.50
CA PRO A 4 43.83 11.30 36.84
C PRO A 4 42.93 10.28 36.12
N LEU A 5 42.02 9.68 36.89
CA LEU A 5 40.84 8.98 36.39
C LEU A 5 39.94 9.98 35.64
N PHE A 6 39.55 9.65 34.41
CA PHE A 6 38.35 10.21 33.79
C PHE A 6 37.27 9.12 33.76
N HIS A 7 36.16 9.41 34.43
CA HIS A 7 34.94 8.61 34.43
C HIS A 7 34.41 8.44 33.00
N LEU A 8 34.24 7.18 32.58
CA LEU A 8 33.33 6.84 31.49
C LEU A 8 31.89 7.10 31.97
N PHE A 9 31.27 8.17 31.49
CA PHE A 9 29.81 8.22 31.41
C PHE A 9 29.39 7.40 30.20
N THR A 10 28.62 6.33 30.46
CA THR A 10 27.96 5.55 29.42
C THR A 10 26.87 6.40 28.77
N LEU A 11 27.05 6.82 27.52
CA LEU A 11 25.93 7.29 26.70
C LEU A 11 25.00 6.09 26.44
N SER A 12 23.81 6.15 27.02
CA SER A 12 22.68 5.29 26.69
C SER A 12 22.40 5.35 25.19
N SER A 13 22.25 4.18 24.58
CA SER A 13 21.84 4.01 23.19
C SER A 13 20.52 4.75 22.92
N LEU A 14 20.60 5.88 22.21
CA LEU A 14 19.41 6.49 21.63
C LEU A 14 19.00 5.63 20.43
N THR A 15 17.88 4.94 20.56
CA THR A 15 17.22 4.22 19.46
C THR A 15 16.78 5.22 18.40
N GLU A 16 17.05 4.92 17.12
CA GLU A 16 16.59 5.70 15.97
C GLU A 16 15.07 5.97 16.04
N GLY A 17 14.68 7.26 16.02
CA GLY A 17 13.29 7.68 15.77
C GLY A 17 12.51 8.34 16.91
N GLN A 18 13.10 8.61 18.08
CA GLN A 18 12.41 9.35 19.14
C GLN A 18 12.44 10.87 18.92
N VAL A 19 11.26 11.50 18.88
CA VAL A 19 11.10 12.96 18.79
C VAL A 19 11.07 13.54 20.20
N LEU A 20 11.99 14.45 20.52
CA LEU A 20 12.00 15.16 21.80
C LEU A 20 11.07 16.38 21.73
N CYS A 21 10.13 16.48 22.67
CA CYS A 21 9.17 17.59 22.76
C CYS A 21 9.07 18.09 24.19
N SER A 22 9.42 19.35 24.43
CA SER A 22 9.35 19.97 25.76
C SER A 22 10.02 19.13 26.88
N GLY A 23 11.12 18.45 26.55
CA GLY A 23 11.86 17.58 27.49
C GLY A 23 11.34 16.15 27.64
N VAL A 24 10.31 15.75 26.90
CA VAL A 24 9.72 14.40 26.90
C VAL A 24 9.90 13.74 25.53
N ASN A 25 10.20 12.44 25.49
CA ASN A 25 10.24 11.69 24.23
C ASN A 25 8.81 11.30 23.82
N CYS A 26 8.43 11.69 22.61
CA CYS A 26 7.14 11.31 22.04
C CYS A 26 7.11 9.81 21.72
N SER A 27 5.92 9.21 21.87
CA SER A 27 5.69 7.82 21.49
C SER A 27 5.86 7.62 19.98
N SER A 28 6.08 6.38 19.55
CA SER A 28 6.20 6.04 18.14
C SER A 28 4.98 6.53 17.34
N GLY A 29 5.24 7.18 16.21
CA GLY A 29 4.20 7.74 15.35
C GLY A 29 3.63 9.09 15.82
N MET A 30 4.01 9.61 16.99
CA MET A 30 3.70 10.96 17.43
C MET A 30 4.78 11.95 17.00
N ASP A 31 4.44 13.24 17.02
CA ASP A 31 5.37 14.33 16.74
C ASP A 31 5.19 15.46 17.76
N CYS A 32 6.15 16.38 17.82
CA CYS A 32 6.07 17.57 18.63
C CYS A 32 5.26 18.65 17.90
N ILE A 33 4.01 18.85 18.29
CA ILE A 33 3.05 19.73 17.62
C ILE A 33 2.68 20.88 18.56
N SER A 34 2.54 22.10 18.04
CA SER A 34 2.03 23.23 18.81
C SER A 34 0.50 23.17 18.88
N ILE A 35 -0.03 22.98 20.09
CA ILE A 35 -1.47 22.95 20.38
C ILE A 35 -1.76 24.13 21.30
N ASN A 36 -2.57 25.09 20.82
CA ASN A 36 -2.89 26.32 21.55
C ASN A 36 -1.68 27.14 22.01
N GLY A 37 -0.55 27.05 21.29
CA GLY A 37 0.70 27.74 21.62
C GLY A 37 1.73 26.91 22.38
N ASP A 38 1.34 25.76 22.93
CA ASP A 38 2.23 24.89 23.69
C ASP A 38 2.68 23.68 22.87
N LEU A 39 3.97 23.33 22.98
CA LEU A 39 4.54 22.16 22.31
C LEU A 39 4.22 20.89 23.09
N GLN A 40 3.47 19.99 22.46
CA GLN A 40 3.00 18.73 23.05
C GLN A 40 3.25 17.56 22.10
N CYS A 41 3.53 16.39 22.66
CA CYS A 41 3.53 15.14 21.90
C CYS A 41 2.09 14.80 21.51
N ALA A 42 1.82 14.82 20.21
CA ALA A 42 0.49 14.58 19.70
C ALA A 42 0.53 13.71 18.43
N ASP A 43 -0.58 13.03 18.14
CA ASP A 43 -0.72 12.27 16.91
C ASP A 43 -1.06 13.23 15.75
N PRO A 44 -0.23 13.28 14.68
CA PRO A 44 -0.53 14.07 13.49
C PRO A 44 -1.87 13.74 12.80
N CYS A 45 -2.43 12.56 13.02
CA CYS A 45 -3.72 12.15 12.48
C CYS A 45 -4.90 12.86 13.15
N ASP A 46 -4.70 13.40 14.35
CA ASP A 46 -5.70 14.16 15.10
C ASP A 46 -5.41 15.68 15.08
N HIS A 47 -4.18 16.06 14.76
CA HIS A 47 -3.72 17.45 14.77
C HIS A 47 -3.03 17.85 13.47
N TYR A 48 -3.83 18.25 12.47
CA TYR A 48 -3.36 18.73 11.18
C TYR A 48 -4.16 19.96 10.70
N SER A 49 -3.55 20.72 9.77
CA SER A 49 -4.21 21.78 9.01
C SER A 49 -4.71 21.28 7.66
N VAL A 50 -5.81 21.85 7.17
CA VAL A 50 -6.37 21.50 5.87
C VAL A 50 -5.73 22.33 4.75
N LEU A 51 -5.32 21.66 3.67
CA LEU A 51 -4.98 22.27 2.39
C LEU A 51 -6.02 21.85 1.35
N ASN A 52 -6.86 22.79 0.90
CA ASN A 52 -7.95 22.52 -0.04
C ASN A 52 -7.96 23.51 -1.21
N ASP A 53 -6.77 23.90 -1.63
CA ASP A 53 -6.58 24.78 -2.77
C ASP A 53 -6.83 24.00 -4.07
N SER A 54 -7.88 24.35 -4.82
CA SER A 54 -8.21 23.68 -6.08
C SER A 54 -7.12 23.79 -7.15
N TRP A 55 -6.34 24.89 -7.13
CA TRP A 55 -5.26 25.12 -8.07
C TRP A 55 -4.12 24.10 -7.93
N ARG A 56 -4.02 23.38 -6.79
CA ARG A 56 -3.02 22.33 -6.56
C ARG A 56 -3.29 21.04 -7.33
N SER A 57 -4.48 20.88 -7.92
CA SER A 57 -4.83 19.68 -8.67
C SER A 57 -3.84 19.40 -9.80
N VAL A 58 -3.44 18.14 -9.96
CA VAL A 58 -2.65 17.67 -11.11
C VAL A 58 -3.35 17.93 -12.46
N ASP A 59 -4.68 18.01 -12.45
CA ASP A 59 -5.48 18.32 -13.64
C ASP A 59 -5.49 19.82 -13.97
N ASN A 60 -5.08 20.69 -13.03
CA ASN A 60 -5.03 22.12 -13.27
C ASN A 60 -3.89 22.46 -14.25
N THR A 61 -4.26 22.99 -15.42
CA THR A 61 -3.37 23.52 -16.46
C THR A 61 -3.19 25.04 -16.39
N ASN A 62 -3.94 25.73 -15.54
CA ASN A 62 -3.87 27.17 -15.43
C ASN A 62 -2.84 27.59 -14.38
N ASN A 63 -1.83 28.33 -14.84
CA ASN A 63 -0.72 28.85 -14.06
C ASN A 63 -0.70 30.38 -13.97
N ASN A 64 -1.85 31.01 -14.17
CA ASN A 64 -1.99 32.46 -14.02
C ASN A 64 -3.03 32.78 -12.93
N PRO A 65 -2.63 33.27 -11.75
CA PRO A 65 -1.25 33.56 -11.34
C PRO A 65 -0.43 32.29 -11.04
N VAL A 66 0.90 32.41 -11.10
CA VAL A 66 1.80 31.32 -10.71
C VAL A 66 1.88 31.27 -9.19
N HIS A 67 1.56 30.12 -8.60
CA HIS A 67 1.64 29.89 -7.16
C HIS A 67 3.05 29.46 -6.72
N CYS A 68 3.36 29.71 -5.44
CA CYS A 68 4.68 29.46 -4.88
C CYS A 68 4.58 29.11 -3.39
N ASP A 69 4.79 27.83 -3.08
CA ASP A 69 4.74 27.30 -1.71
C ASP A 69 5.95 27.69 -0.85
N ARG A 70 7.00 28.26 -1.45
CA ARG A 70 8.14 28.82 -0.70
C ARG A 70 7.71 29.95 0.24
N ASN A 71 6.66 30.68 -0.12
CA ASN A 71 6.18 31.85 0.65
C ASN A 71 5.21 31.45 1.78
N ILE A 72 4.90 30.16 1.91
CA ILE A 72 4.04 29.65 2.98
C ILE A 72 4.90 29.31 4.19
N ASN A 73 4.44 29.72 5.36
CA ASN A 73 5.04 29.29 6.62
C ASN A 73 4.57 27.87 6.95
N TRP A 74 5.32 26.87 6.48
CA TRP A 74 5.05 25.46 6.74
C TRP A 74 5.37 25.12 8.20
N ALA A 75 4.34 25.07 9.03
CA ALA A 75 4.42 24.74 10.44
C ALA A 75 3.37 23.68 10.78
N GLY A 76 3.86 22.47 11.14
CA GLY A 76 3.01 21.35 11.52
C GLY A 76 2.68 20.39 10.39
N TRP A 77 1.55 19.71 10.53
CA TRP A 77 1.08 18.65 9.64
C TRP A 77 -0.11 19.12 8.82
N TYR A 78 -0.22 18.60 7.60
CA TYR A 78 -1.22 19.02 6.63
C TYR A 78 -1.95 17.82 6.02
N ARG A 79 -3.24 17.97 5.75
CA ARG A 79 -4.06 17.02 4.98
C ARG A 79 -4.56 17.70 3.71
N PHE A 80 -4.39 17.04 2.57
CA PHE A 80 -4.80 17.56 1.28
C PHE A 80 -6.25 17.15 0.95
N PHE A 81 -6.98 18.09 0.37
CA PHE A 81 -8.29 17.90 -0.23
C PHE A 81 -8.33 18.57 -1.60
N LEU A 82 -9.20 18.06 -2.47
CA LEU A 82 -9.62 18.75 -3.68
C LEU A 82 -11.15 18.82 -3.67
N GLY A 83 -11.67 19.99 -3.29
CA GLY A 83 -13.10 20.17 -3.05
C GLY A 83 -13.54 19.43 -1.79
N GLN A 84 -14.40 18.42 -1.95
CA GLN A 84 -14.89 17.58 -0.84
C GLN A 84 -14.22 16.21 -0.80
N ALA A 85 -13.28 15.93 -1.71
CA ALA A 85 -12.62 14.65 -1.83
C ALA A 85 -11.22 14.66 -1.19
N ASP A 86 -10.85 13.54 -0.57
CA ASP A 86 -9.50 13.30 -0.11
C ASP A 86 -8.50 13.37 -1.28
N ALA A 87 -7.37 14.01 -1.02
CA ALA A 87 -6.28 14.12 -1.97
C ALA A 87 -4.94 13.78 -1.31
N ARG A 88 -3.95 13.50 -2.14
CA ARG A 88 -2.59 13.15 -1.75
C ARG A 88 -1.58 13.76 -2.70
N ILE A 89 -0.35 13.93 -2.25
CA ILE A 89 0.74 14.32 -3.16
C ILE A 89 0.95 13.19 -4.18
N PRO A 90 1.10 13.43 -5.49
CA PRO A 90 1.27 12.36 -6.46
C PRO A 90 2.60 11.59 -6.26
N GLU A 91 2.55 10.27 -6.49
CA GLU A 91 3.72 9.35 -6.47
C GLU A 91 4.41 9.24 -7.84
N LYS A 92 3.87 9.92 -8.85
CA LYS A 92 4.37 9.91 -10.23
C LYS A 92 4.69 11.33 -10.67
N CYS A 93 5.64 11.41 -11.60
CA CYS A 93 6.04 12.65 -12.22
C CYS A 93 4.85 13.40 -12.83
N ILE A 94 4.76 14.68 -12.52
CA ILE A 94 3.78 15.61 -13.07
C ILE A 94 4.49 16.48 -14.10
N ALA A 95 3.87 16.66 -15.27
CA ALA A 95 4.41 17.51 -16.33
C ALA A 95 4.57 18.96 -15.87
N GLU A 96 5.54 19.68 -16.43
CA GLU A 96 5.73 21.12 -16.18
C GLU A 96 4.44 21.91 -16.40
N LEU A 97 4.34 23.05 -15.72
CA LEU A 97 3.21 23.97 -15.81
C LEU A 97 1.86 23.37 -15.35
N ARG A 98 1.87 22.60 -14.27
CA ARG A 98 0.69 21.99 -13.64
C ARG A 98 0.56 22.41 -12.19
N CYS A 99 -0.59 22.10 -11.57
CA CYS A 99 -0.84 22.37 -10.16
C CYS A 99 -0.67 23.86 -9.81
N GLY A 100 -1.01 24.75 -10.76
CA GLY A 100 -0.92 26.20 -10.59
C GLY A 100 0.51 26.74 -10.46
N THR A 101 1.54 25.96 -10.79
CA THR A 101 2.94 26.32 -10.57
C THR A 101 3.82 25.95 -11.76
N SER A 102 5.00 26.58 -11.88
CA SER A 102 5.91 26.30 -12.99
C SER A 102 6.61 24.94 -12.83
N ALA A 103 7.10 24.65 -11.62
CA ALA A 103 7.74 23.39 -11.25
C ALA A 103 6.87 22.61 -10.21
N PRO A 104 6.02 21.68 -10.65
CA PRO A 104 5.12 20.92 -9.78
C PRO A 104 5.86 19.90 -8.93
N LEU A 105 5.62 19.90 -7.61
CA LEU A 105 6.28 19.01 -6.66
C LEU A 105 5.50 17.72 -6.42
N TRP A 106 6.20 16.59 -6.45
CA TRP A 106 5.69 15.22 -6.29
C TRP A 106 6.67 14.37 -5.45
N ILE A 107 6.23 13.24 -4.90
CA ILE A 107 7.09 12.35 -4.08
C ILE A 107 7.67 11.20 -4.92
N THR A 108 8.93 10.88 -4.68
CA THR A 108 9.66 9.89 -5.53
C THR A 108 9.51 8.44 -5.11
N ALA A 109 8.84 8.18 -3.99
CA ALA A 109 8.59 6.84 -3.50
C ALA A 109 7.16 6.72 -2.95
N PRO A 110 6.57 5.50 -2.95
CA PRO A 110 5.18 5.30 -2.54
C PRO A 110 4.89 5.77 -1.12
N HIS A 111 3.65 6.22 -0.88
CA HIS A 111 3.14 6.54 0.45
C HIS A 111 3.30 5.34 1.41
N PRO A 112 3.41 5.58 2.73
CA PRO A 112 3.41 4.50 3.71
C PRO A 112 2.12 3.67 3.60
N THR A 113 2.24 2.35 3.70
CA THR A 113 1.08 1.44 3.74
C THR A 113 0.81 0.90 5.15
N GLN A 114 1.74 1.14 6.08
CA GLN A 114 1.63 0.71 7.47
C GLN A 114 1.11 1.88 8.32
N MET A 115 0.05 1.63 9.08
CA MET A 115 -0.46 2.58 10.06
C MET A 115 0.56 2.80 11.20
N TYR A 116 0.46 3.95 11.86
CA TYR A 116 1.29 4.36 13.01
C TYR A 116 2.77 4.66 12.71
N GLN A 117 3.22 4.57 11.46
CA GLN A 117 4.58 4.92 11.08
C GLN A 117 4.66 6.26 10.37
N ILE A 118 5.61 7.08 10.81
CA ILE A 118 6.05 8.29 10.09
C ILE A 118 7.21 7.89 9.21
N VAL A 119 7.08 8.12 7.90
CA VAL A 119 8.14 7.83 6.92
C VAL A 119 8.60 9.10 6.23
N THR A 120 9.88 9.17 5.91
CA THR A 120 10.46 10.27 5.13
C THR A 120 10.39 9.95 3.64
N ARG A 121 10.04 10.94 2.82
CA ARG A 121 10.02 10.83 1.35
C ARG A 121 10.76 12.00 0.71
N SER A 122 11.55 11.69 -0.31
CA SER A 122 12.17 12.70 -1.15
C SER A 122 11.12 13.33 -2.07
N VAL A 123 11.32 14.61 -2.38
CA VAL A 123 10.41 15.42 -3.19
C VAL A 123 11.17 15.97 -4.38
N CYS A 124 10.61 15.79 -5.57
CA CYS A 124 11.14 16.27 -6.83
C CYS A 124 10.14 17.22 -7.51
N GLY A 125 10.66 18.09 -8.37
CA GLY A 125 9.87 18.91 -9.28
C GLY A 125 10.33 18.75 -10.73
N ALA A 126 9.36 18.71 -11.64
CA ALA A 126 9.63 18.69 -13.07
C ALA A 126 10.07 20.08 -13.55
N TRP A 127 11.16 20.13 -14.31
CA TRP A 127 11.68 21.36 -14.92
C TRP A 127 12.62 21.04 -16.09
N SER A 128 12.54 21.82 -17.18
CA SER A 128 13.45 21.71 -18.33
C SER A 128 13.49 20.30 -18.95
N GLY A 129 12.33 19.66 -19.08
CA GLY A 129 12.16 18.35 -19.70
C GLY A 129 12.54 17.15 -18.80
N SER A 130 12.98 17.38 -17.56
CA SER A 130 13.27 16.31 -16.60
C SER A 130 12.31 16.33 -15.42
N CYS A 131 11.81 15.14 -15.05
CA CYS A 131 10.86 14.93 -13.95
C CYS A 131 11.41 15.26 -12.55
N CYS A 132 12.73 15.25 -12.39
CA CYS A 132 13.39 15.59 -11.12
C CYS A 132 14.62 16.43 -11.39
N ASN A 133 14.40 17.60 -11.98
CA ASN A 133 15.46 18.59 -12.14
C ASN A 133 15.49 19.55 -10.95
N TYR A 134 14.35 19.72 -10.27
CA TYR A 134 14.26 20.46 -9.03
C TYR A 134 14.19 19.50 -7.85
N VAL A 135 15.16 19.56 -6.93
CA VAL A 135 15.19 18.74 -5.72
C VAL A 135 14.78 19.59 -4.53
N SER A 136 13.66 19.24 -3.89
CA SER A 136 13.20 19.90 -2.66
C SER A 136 13.68 19.16 -1.42
N ARG A 137 13.52 19.78 -0.25
CA ARG A 137 13.75 19.13 1.04
C ARG A 137 12.78 17.95 1.20
N PRO A 138 13.22 16.84 1.81
CA PRO A 138 12.34 15.70 2.05
C PRO A 138 11.24 16.10 3.04
N ILE A 139 10.11 15.40 2.93
CA ILE A 139 8.93 15.57 3.78
C ILE A 139 8.70 14.32 4.61
N GLN A 140 7.92 14.45 5.68
CA GLN A 140 7.44 13.30 6.45
C GLN A 140 5.98 13.03 6.12
N ILE A 141 5.61 11.75 6.06
CA ILE A 141 4.27 11.30 5.69
C ILE A 141 3.82 10.24 6.70
N LYS A 142 2.57 10.33 7.13
CA LYS A 142 1.94 9.31 7.98
C LYS A 142 0.63 8.86 7.35
N LEU A 143 0.40 7.54 7.37
CA LEU A 143 -0.90 6.95 7.03
C LEU A 143 -1.78 6.95 8.29
N CYS A 144 -2.95 7.57 8.17
CA CYS A 144 -4.00 7.60 9.18
C CYS A 144 -5.11 6.60 8.80
N ASN A 145 -6.32 6.77 9.36
CA ASN A 145 -7.47 5.92 9.05
C ASN A 145 -8.03 6.21 7.64
N GLY A 146 -7.33 5.78 6.59
CA GLY A 146 -7.74 5.91 5.18
C GLY A 146 -7.28 7.18 4.46
N PHE A 147 -6.57 8.08 5.14
CA PHE A 147 -6.01 9.31 4.57
C PHE A 147 -4.56 9.53 4.99
N TYR A 148 -3.87 10.47 4.34
CA TYR A 148 -2.48 10.81 4.64
C TYR A 148 -2.37 12.21 5.22
N VAL A 149 -1.43 12.36 6.15
CA VAL A 149 -0.98 13.66 6.66
C VAL A 149 0.50 13.85 6.36
N TYR A 150 0.89 15.10 6.11
CA TYR A 150 2.19 15.48 5.60
C TYR A 150 2.83 16.57 6.46
N LYS A 151 4.05 16.33 6.95
CA LYS A 151 4.91 17.40 7.47
C LYS A 151 5.71 17.96 6.30
N LEU A 152 5.20 19.03 5.72
CA LEU A 152 5.75 19.65 4.52
C LEU A 152 7.00 20.46 4.86
N ALA A 153 7.88 20.60 3.88
CA ALA A 153 9.11 21.38 4.01
C ALA A 153 9.05 22.56 3.05
N THR A 154 9.58 23.72 3.45
CA THR A 154 9.69 24.87 2.55
C THR A 154 10.55 24.52 1.33
N PRO A 155 10.00 24.62 0.10
CA PRO A 155 10.79 24.47 -1.11
C PRO A 155 11.89 25.54 -1.21
N THR A 156 13.05 25.19 -1.76
CA THR A 156 14.22 26.08 -1.89
C THR A 156 14.08 27.13 -3.02
N GLY A 157 13.09 27.05 -3.90
CA GLY A 157 12.94 27.82 -5.13
C GLY A 157 11.57 28.47 -5.27
N CYS A 158 11.50 29.59 -6.00
CA CYS A 158 10.24 30.23 -6.33
C CYS A 158 9.55 29.52 -7.51
N TYR A 159 8.22 29.64 -7.62
CA TYR A 159 7.40 28.96 -8.65
C TYR A 159 7.38 27.43 -8.53
N THR A 160 7.47 26.93 -7.28
CA THR A 160 7.30 25.52 -6.92
C THR A 160 6.12 25.39 -5.97
N ALA A 161 5.33 24.33 -6.14
CA ALA A 161 4.21 24.03 -5.26
C ALA A 161 3.94 22.52 -5.20
N TYR A 162 3.52 22.06 -4.02
CA TYR A 162 3.04 20.68 -3.80
C TYR A 162 1.74 20.45 -4.56
N CYS A 163 1.80 19.51 -5.50
CA CYS A 163 0.64 19.01 -6.20
C CYS A 163 -0.25 18.16 -5.30
N ALA A 164 -1.52 18.09 -5.67
CA ALA A 164 -2.51 17.21 -5.10
C ALA A 164 -3.17 16.39 -6.22
N ASP A 165 -3.27 15.09 -6.02
CA ASP A 165 -4.00 14.15 -6.85
C ASP A 165 -5.11 13.51 -6.01
N LEU A 166 -6.25 13.22 -6.64
CA LEU A 166 -7.41 12.65 -5.96
C LEU A 166 -7.08 11.25 -5.42
N CYS A 167 -7.46 11.00 -4.17
CA CYS A 167 -7.45 9.65 -3.60
C CYS A 167 -8.60 8.85 -4.21
N PHE A 168 -8.33 8.10 -5.27
CA PHE A 168 -9.35 7.24 -5.88
C PHE A 168 -9.63 6.01 -4.99
N PRO A 169 -10.90 5.62 -4.77
CA PRO A 169 -11.27 4.59 -3.80
C PRO A 169 -10.72 3.23 -4.18
N ASN A 170 -10.08 2.53 -3.24
CA ASN A 170 -9.57 1.19 -3.51
C ASN A 170 -10.69 0.15 -3.68
N PRO A 171 -10.48 -0.88 -4.51
CA PRO A 171 -11.37 -2.03 -4.57
C PRO A 171 -11.51 -2.72 -3.21
N GLU A 172 -12.75 -2.87 -2.75
CA GLU A 172 -13.04 -3.59 -1.50
C GLU A 172 -13.16 -5.11 -1.72
N GLY A 173 -12.96 -5.87 -0.65
CA GLY A 173 -13.18 -7.31 -0.65
C GLY A 173 -12.18 -8.12 -1.50
N PHE A 174 -11.06 -7.52 -1.91
CA PHE A 174 -10.03 -8.16 -2.72
C PHE A 174 -9.39 -9.35 -1.99
N ARG A 175 -9.59 -10.55 -2.52
CA ARG A 175 -9.13 -11.81 -1.93
C ARG A 175 -8.93 -12.90 -2.98
N ALA A 176 -8.24 -13.97 -2.60
CA ALA A 176 -8.28 -15.22 -3.35
C ALA A 176 -9.60 -15.96 -3.09
N SER A 177 -10.29 -16.39 -4.13
CA SER A 177 -11.52 -17.19 -4.05
C SER A 177 -11.33 -18.65 -4.47
N GLY A 178 -10.27 -18.95 -5.22
CA GLY A 178 -9.93 -20.32 -5.63
C GLY A 178 -8.48 -20.44 -6.07
N GLN A 179 -7.92 -21.65 -6.03
CA GLN A 179 -6.55 -21.94 -6.44
C GLN A 179 -6.46 -23.34 -7.06
N THR A 180 -5.51 -23.50 -7.97
CA THR A 180 -5.07 -24.79 -8.52
C THR A 180 -3.55 -24.91 -8.41
N GLN A 181 -2.95 -25.98 -8.96
CA GLN A 181 -1.48 -26.13 -9.00
C GLN A 181 -0.77 -25.06 -9.85
N ASN A 182 -1.48 -24.35 -10.72
CA ASN A 182 -0.88 -23.37 -11.64
C ASN A 182 -1.74 -22.12 -11.86
N SER A 183 -2.78 -21.91 -11.04
CA SER A 183 -3.64 -20.74 -11.17
C SER A 183 -4.24 -20.31 -9.84
N ILE A 184 -4.65 -19.04 -9.79
CA ILE A 184 -5.41 -18.45 -8.69
C ILE A 184 -6.57 -17.65 -9.27
N THR A 185 -7.74 -17.82 -8.68
CA THR A 185 -8.91 -16.98 -8.93
C THR A 185 -8.99 -15.94 -7.83
N LEU A 186 -8.98 -14.68 -8.25
CA LEU A 186 -9.10 -13.50 -7.42
C LEU A 186 -10.54 -12.98 -7.49
N GLN A 187 -11.02 -12.39 -6.40
CA GLN A 187 -12.37 -11.84 -6.28
C GLN A 187 -12.36 -10.52 -5.52
N TRP A 188 -13.19 -9.56 -5.94
CA TRP A 188 -13.42 -8.28 -5.26
C TRP A 188 -14.83 -7.74 -5.52
N ASN A 189 -15.20 -6.70 -4.79
CA ASN A 189 -16.50 -6.04 -4.91
C ASN A 189 -16.55 -5.22 -6.21
N LYS A 190 -17.70 -5.26 -6.91
CA LYS A 190 -17.97 -4.42 -8.07
C LYS A 190 -18.06 -2.94 -7.65
N MET A 191 -17.59 -2.06 -8.51
CA MET A 191 -17.80 -0.61 -8.45
C MET A 191 -18.43 -0.13 -9.75
N ASP A 192 -19.42 0.75 -9.68
CA ASP A 192 -20.19 1.18 -10.84
C ASP A 192 -19.38 2.10 -11.76
N ASN A 193 -19.33 1.75 -13.05
CA ASN A 193 -18.57 2.46 -14.09
C ASN A 193 -17.05 2.55 -13.84
N ILE A 194 -16.51 1.74 -12.95
CA ILE A 194 -15.08 1.72 -12.61
C ILE A 194 -14.40 0.50 -13.24
N SER A 195 -13.30 0.73 -13.95
CA SER A 195 -12.42 -0.32 -14.44
C SER A 195 -11.33 -0.64 -13.41
N PHE A 196 -10.60 -1.73 -13.63
CA PHE A 196 -9.58 -2.20 -12.71
C PHE A 196 -8.28 -2.50 -13.45
N VAL A 197 -7.16 -2.42 -12.73
CA VAL A 197 -5.87 -2.91 -13.20
C VAL A 197 -5.34 -3.90 -12.18
N LEU A 198 -5.05 -5.12 -12.63
CA LEU A 198 -4.39 -6.14 -11.81
C LEU A 198 -2.91 -6.18 -12.16
N GLN A 199 -2.05 -6.09 -11.15
CA GLN A 199 -0.60 -6.16 -11.29
C GLN A 199 -0.03 -7.36 -10.53
N PHE A 200 0.80 -8.16 -11.20
CA PHE A 200 1.64 -9.17 -10.57
C PHE A 200 2.88 -9.43 -11.42
N ASN A 201 4.00 -9.78 -10.79
CA ASN A 201 5.28 -10.08 -11.47
C ASN A 201 5.72 -8.99 -12.47
N GLY A 202 5.46 -7.71 -12.16
CA GLY A 202 5.78 -6.57 -13.03
C GLY A 202 4.88 -6.40 -14.26
N THR A 203 3.89 -7.28 -14.48
CA THR A 203 2.92 -7.15 -15.56
C THR A 203 1.62 -6.55 -15.03
N GLU A 204 1.04 -5.61 -15.78
CA GLU A 204 -0.29 -5.04 -15.52
C GLU A 204 -1.32 -5.59 -16.53
N THR A 205 -2.53 -5.87 -16.06
CA THR A 205 -3.64 -6.31 -16.90
C THR A 205 -4.86 -5.44 -16.63
N SER A 206 -5.38 -4.81 -17.68
CA SER A 206 -6.59 -3.98 -17.63
C SER A 206 -7.84 -4.84 -17.66
N ILE A 207 -8.77 -4.56 -16.75
CA ILE A 207 -10.05 -5.23 -16.60
C ILE A 207 -11.14 -4.18 -16.73
N SER A 208 -11.94 -4.26 -17.78
CA SER A 208 -13.02 -3.30 -18.05
C SER A 208 -14.08 -3.30 -16.94
N ALA A 209 -14.84 -2.21 -16.86
CA ALA A 209 -15.91 -2.08 -15.88
C ALA A 209 -16.92 -3.25 -16.00
N PRO A 210 -17.25 -3.92 -14.89
CA PRO A 210 -18.07 -5.13 -14.92
C PRO A 210 -19.56 -4.80 -15.19
N THR A 211 -20.15 -5.48 -16.18
CA THR A 211 -21.57 -5.34 -16.54
C THR A 211 -22.48 -6.32 -15.80
N GLY A 212 -21.93 -7.39 -15.22
CA GLY A 212 -22.67 -8.43 -14.52
C GLY A 212 -23.17 -8.06 -13.11
N VAL A 213 -23.99 -8.94 -12.54
CA VAL A 213 -24.47 -8.90 -11.16
C VAL A 213 -23.54 -9.73 -10.29
N GLY A 214 -23.10 -9.18 -9.16
CA GLY A 214 -22.23 -9.87 -8.20
C GLY A 214 -20.77 -9.40 -8.21
N PRO A 215 -19.91 -10.05 -7.41
CA PRO A 215 -18.51 -9.70 -7.29
C PRO A 215 -17.74 -10.01 -8.58
N VAL A 216 -16.69 -9.22 -8.83
CA VAL A 216 -15.81 -9.44 -9.98
C VAL A 216 -14.87 -10.59 -9.66
N THR A 217 -14.64 -11.47 -10.64
CA THR A 217 -13.65 -12.57 -10.53
C THR A 217 -12.67 -12.52 -11.69
N TYR A 218 -11.40 -12.82 -11.40
CA TYR A 218 -10.35 -12.88 -12.43
C TYR A 218 -9.38 -14.02 -12.12
N THR A 219 -9.08 -14.86 -13.11
CA THR A 219 -8.17 -16.00 -12.96
C THR A 219 -6.82 -15.69 -13.57
N VAL A 220 -5.77 -15.74 -12.74
CA VAL A 220 -4.38 -15.70 -13.18
C VAL A 220 -3.89 -17.14 -13.33
N SER A 221 -3.39 -17.48 -14.51
CA SER A 221 -2.92 -18.82 -14.86
C SER A 221 -1.40 -18.86 -15.05
N SER A 222 -0.85 -20.04 -15.37
CA SER A 222 0.58 -20.25 -15.66
C SER A 222 1.51 -19.87 -14.51
N LEU A 223 1.05 -20.05 -13.27
CA LEU A 223 1.83 -19.84 -12.07
C LEU A 223 2.61 -21.11 -11.70
N ALA A 224 3.76 -20.94 -11.06
CA ALA A 224 4.57 -22.05 -10.59
C ALA A 224 4.09 -22.52 -9.21
N ALA A 225 3.90 -23.83 -9.05
CA ALA A 225 3.61 -24.44 -7.75
C ALA A 225 4.79 -24.26 -6.79
N GLY A 226 4.48 -24.05 -5.51
CA GLY A 226 5.44 -23.75 -4.45
C GLY A 226 5.89 -22.28 -4.41
N THR A 227 5.46 -21.45 -5.35
CA THR A 227 5.88 -20.05 -5.43
C THR A 227 4.84 -19.13 -4.78
N THR A 228 5.33 -18.17 -4.00
CA THR A 228 4.53 -17.11 -3.40
C THR A 228 4.50 -15.89 -4.32
N TYR A 229 3.30 -15.45 -4.69
CA TYR A 229 3.07 -14.29 -5.53
C TYR A 229 2.39 -13.18 -4.74
N THR A 230 2.71 -11.93 -5.08
CA THR A 230 2.00 -10.75 -4.59
C THR A 230 1.20 -10.14 -5.74
N PHE A 231 -0.10 -9.98 -5.52
CA PHE A 231 -1.05 -9.39 -6.45
C PHE A 231 -1.49 -8.04 -5.92
N THR A 232 -1.48 -7.01 -6.77
CA THR A 232 -1.99 -5.68 -6.43
C THR A 232 -3.12 -5.32 -7.37
N LEU A 233 -4.27 -4.92 -6.83
CA LEU A 233 -5.45 -4.51 -7.59
C LEU A 233 -5.69 -3.02 -7.41
N TYR A 234 -5.82 -2.31 -8.52
CA TYR A 234 -6.15 -0.90 -8.57
C TYR A 234 -7.53 -0.71 -9.19
N SER A 235 -8.26 0.31 -8.76
CA SER A 235 -9.41 0.85 -9.49
C SER A 235 -8.97 2.02 -10.35
N VAL A 236 -9.64 2.20 -11.49
CA VAL A 236 -9.28 3.19 -12.52
C VAL A 236 -10.54 3.85 -13.08
N SER A 237 -10.49 5.16 -13.27
CA SER A 237 -11.48 5.94 -14.01
C SER A 237 -10.76 7.00 -14.85
N GLY A 238 -10.87 6.91 -16.18
CA GLY A 238 -10.09 7.75 -17.09
C GLY A 238 -8.58 7.59 -16.84
N SER A 239 -7.91 8.70 -16.47
CA SER A 239 -6.49 8.73 -16.13
C SER A 239 -6.19 8.56 -14.63
N ILE A 240 -7.22 8.49 -13.79
CA ILE A 240 -7.11 8.45 -12.33
C ILE A 240 -7.07 7.00 -11.85
N ARG A 241 -6.17 6.69 -10.90
CA ARG A 241 -5.96 5.33 -10.35
C ARG A 241 -5.83 5.36 -8.83
N SER A 242 -6.39 4.36 -8.15
CA SER A 242 -6.25 4.22 -6.69
C SER A 242 -4.83 3.88 -6.24
N SER A 243 -4.59 3.88 -4.93
CA SER A 243 -3.30 3.47 -4.35
C SER A 243 -3.01 1.97 -4.53
N GLY A 244 -4.06 1.18 -4.76
CA GLY A 244 -4.01 -0.27 -4.90
C GLY A 244 -4.14 -0.99 -3.57
N VAL A 245 -4.80 -2.14 -3.60
CA VAL A 245 -4.87 -3.11 -2.50
C VAL A 245 -4.07 -4.35 -2.87
N ARG A 246 -3.29 -4.90 -1.93
CA ARG A 246 -2.40 -6.04 -2.20
C ARG A 246 -2.77 -7.26 -1.37
N ILE A 247 -2.62 -8.44 -1.98
CA ILE A 247 -2.67 -9.73 -1.29
C ILE A 247 -1.48 -10.59 -1.71
N THR A 248 -1.08 -11.50 -0.83
CA THR A 248 -0.01 -12.46 -1.09
C THR A 248 -0.59 -13.87 -1.01
N ALA A 249 -0.23 -14.73 -1.96
CA ALA A 249 -0.72 -16.10 -2.03
C ALA A 249 0.36 -17.06 -2.54
N THR A 250 0.48 -18.22 -1.88
CA THR A 250 1.37 -19.31 -2.30
C THR A 250 0.58 -20.32 -3.12
N ILE A 251 1.07 -20.64 -4.32
CA ILE A 251 0.42 -21.65 -5.18
C ILE A 251 0.79 -23.04 -4.65
N GLY A 252 -0.20 -23.76 -4.14
CA GLY A 252 0.02 -25.08 -3.54
C GLY A 252 0.39 -26.16 -4.57
N TYR A 253 1.18 -27.14 -4.15
CA TYR A 253 1.35 -28.39 -4.89
C TYR A 253 0.07 -29.22 -4.80
N ILE A 254 -0.43 -29.74 -5.92
CA ILE A 254 -1.40 -30.84 -5.90
C ILE A 254 -0.60 -32.14 -5.90
N VAL A 255 -0.51 -32.79 -4.74
CA VAL A 255 0.08 -34.13 -4.64
C VAL A 255 -1.04 -35.16 -4.89
N MET A 256 -1.07 -35.74 -6.09
CA MET A 256 -1.95 -36.88 -6.38
C MET A 256 -1.27 -38.19 -5.98
N LEU A 257 -1.74 -38.80 -4.88
CA LEU A 257 -1.30 -40.13 -4.45
C LEU A 257 -2.29 -41.19 -4.96
N LYS A 258 -1.84 -42.04 -5.88
CA LYS A 258 -2.61 -43.21 -6.32
C LYS A 258 -2.40 -44.35 -5.33
N VAL A 259 -3.28 -44.45 -4.33
CA VAL A 259 -3.22 -45.50 -3.30
C VAL A 259 -4.16 -46.64 -3.67
N LYS A 260 -3.65 -47.87 -3.75
CA LYS A 260 -4.47 -49.08 -3.93
C LYS A 260 -4.63 -49.74 -2.56
N LEU A 261 -5.82 -49.61 -1.96
CA LEU A 261 -6.16 -50.24 -0.69
C LEU A 261 -6.89 -51.56 -0.97
N LYS A 262 -6.47 -52.65 -0.30
CA LYS A 262 -7.18 -53.93 -0.31
C LYS A 262 -7.76 -54.12 1.09
N LEU A 263 -9.05 -53.87 1.23
CA LEU A 263 -9.77 -53.95 2.51
C LEU A 263 -10.75 -55.13 2.48
N GLY A 264 -10.90 -55.78 3.63
CA GLY A 264 -11.69 -57.01 3.79
C GLY A 264 -13.20 -56.83 3.66
N ASP A 265 -13.71 -55.60 3.77
CA ASP A 265 -15.13 -55.27 3.61
C ASP A 265 -15.33 -53.87 2.97
N HIS A 266 -16.53 -53.65 2.44
CA HIS A 266 -16.94 -52.55 1.56
C HIS A 266 -17.02 -51.18 2.29
N LEU A 267 -15.87 -50.53 2.54
CA LEU A 267 -15.82 -49.17 3.08
C LEU A 267 -16.42 -48.14 2.11
N SER A 268 -17.15 -47.15 2.64
CA SER A 268 -17.64 -46.00 1.89
C SER A 268 -16.54 -44.95 1.66
N VAL A 269 -16.75 -44.05 0.69
CA VAL A 269 -15.79 -42.98 0.34
C VAL A 269 -15.46 -42.09 1.55
N SER A 270 -16.47 -41.72 2.36
CA SER A 270 -16.27 -40.89 3.55
C SER A 270 -15.44 -41.60 4.62
N GLN A 271 -15.61 -42.92 4.80
CA GLN A 271 -14.79 -43.71 5.71
C GLN A 271 -13.34 -43.81 5.22
N MET A 272 -13.11 -43.90 3.91
CA MET A 272 -11.75 -43.85 3.35
C MET A 272 -11.09 -42.48 3.57
N GLU A 273 -11.83 -41.38 3.40
CA GLU A 273 -11.34 -40.02 3.68
C GLU A 273 -10.93 -39.87 5.14
N ASP A 274 -11.74 -40.35 6.09
CA ASP A 274 -11.41 -40.31 7.52
C ASP A 274 -10.13 -41.12 7.84
N VAL A 275 -10.04 -42.36 7.36
CA VAL A 275 -8.87 -43.24 7.58
C VAL A 275 -7.60 -42.61 7.02
N LEU A 276 -7.64 -42.15 5.77
CA LEU A 276 -6.48 -41.52 5.13
C LEU A 276 -6.11 -40.22 5.84
N SER A 277 -7.08 -39.40 6.25
CA SER A 277 -6.80 -38.17 6.99
C SER A 277 -6.07 -38.44 8.32
N LYS A 278 -6.45 -39.50 9.04
CA LYS A 278 -5.77 -39.93 10.29
C LYS A 278 -4.34 -40.40 10.03
N VAL A 279 -4.12 -41.21 9.00
CA VAL A 279 -2.78 -41.69 8.61
C VAL A 279 -1.87 -40.51 8.25
N PHE A 280 -2.37 -39.57 7.44
CA PHE A 280 -1.59 -38.40 7.04
C PHE A 280 -1.27 -37.47 8.21
N ARG A 281 -2.20 -37.28 9.16
CA ARG A 281 -1.93 -36.53 10.41
C ARG A 281 -0.86 -37.19 11.28
N GLN A 282 -0.91 -38.52 11.45
CA GLN A 282 0.12 -39.26 12.21
C GLN A 282 1.52 -39.15 11.59
N ARG A 283 1.61 -38.88 10.28
CA ARG A 283 2.88 -38.72 9.55
C ARG A 283 3.34 -37.26 9.40
N GLY A 284 2.70 -36.31 10.09
CA GLY A 284 3.19 -34.94 10.21
C GLY A 284 2.77 -33.98 9.09
N LEU A 285 1.71 -34.27 8.33
CA LEU A 285 1.17 -33.31 7.35
C LEU A 285 0.49 -32.12 8.07
N PRO A 286 0.68 -30.88 7.58
CA PRO A 286 0.15 -29.68 8.22
C PRO A 286 -1.39 -29.60 8.13
N PRO A 287 -2.03 -28.90 9.08
CA PRO A 287 -3.50 -28.86 9.22
C PRO A 287 -4.25 -28.18 8.06
N GLN A 288 -3.54 -27.46 7.18
CA GLN A 288 -4.11 -26.77 6.01
C GLN A 288 -4.35 -27.68 4.77
N PHE A 289 -4.13 -28.99 4.87
CA PHE A 289 -4.33 -29.91 3.75
C PHE A 289 -5.81 -30.31 3.56
N SER A 290 -6.31 -30.22 2.33
CA SER A 290 -7.64 -30.74 1.93
C SER A 290 -7.46 -32.09 1.22
N LEU A 291 -8.00 -33.17 1.80
CA LEU A 291 -8.04 -34.49 1.17
C LEU A 291 -9.42 -34.70 0.53
N LYS A 292 -9.44 -35.10 -0.75
CA LYS A 292 -10.65 -35.61 -1.43
C LYS A 292 -10.34 -36.97 -2.04
N VAL A 293 -11.15 -37.98 -1.73
CA VAL A 293 -11.00 -39.33 -2.28
C VAL A 293 -11.98 -39.53 -3.41
N ARG A 294 -11.48 -39.97 -4.58
CA ARG A 294 -12.32 -40.34 -5.72
C ARG A 294 -12.18 -41.82 -5.99
N SER A 295 -13.26 -42.58 -5.81
CA SER A 295 -13.31 -43.99 -6.24
C SER A 295 -13.33 -44.06 -7.75
N VAL A 296 -12.38 -44.80 -8.34
CA VAL A 296 -12.34 -45.06 -9.78
C VAL A 296 -12.72 -46.52 -9.96
N LYS A 297 -13.88 -46.78 -10.57
CA LYS A 297 -14.28 -48.15 -10.95
C LYS A 297 -13.21 -48.70 -11.92
N PRO A 298 -12.85 -49.99 -11.83
CA PRO A 298 -11.99 -50.60 -12.83
C PRO A 298 -12.65 -50.41 -14.20
N GLY A 299 -11.92 -49.83 -15.15
CA GLY A 299 -12.38 -49.83 -16.54
C GLY A 299 -12.48 -51.28 -17.00
N THR A 300 -13.66 -51.69 -17.45
CA THR A 300 -13.81 -52.90 -18.28
C THR A 300 -12.89 -52.72 -19.49
N GLN A 301 -11.91 -53.62 -19.60
CA GLN A 301 -11.04 -53.77 -20.76
C GLN A 301 -11.86 -54.01 -22.02
#